data_AF-A0A9W8ED94-F1
#
_entry.id   AF-A0A9W8ED94-F1
#
_cell.length_a   1.000
_cell.length_b   1.000
_cell.length_c   1.000
_cell.angle_alpha   90.00
_cell.angle_beta   90.00
_cell.angle_gamma   90.00
#
_symmetry.space_group_name_H-M   'P 1'
#
loop_
_entity.id
_entity.type
_entity.pdbx_description
1 polymer ?
#
loop_
_entity_poly.entity_id
_entity_poly.type
_entity_poly.pdbx_seq_one_letter_code
_entity_poly.pdbx_strand_id
1 'polypeptide(L)'
;MTIADPAGVATHSDYTDNVYSGKQEHRAQVCAILEKDDHVPKHVIESEVKWFYDVLGLDDMYFMLEDPATVACHITSLYGAQLSSMNRANSVDITFESRREQGAVFIHNSVPGISKTEGPNYEKM
;
A
#
# COMPACT_ATOMS: atom_id res chain seq x y z
N MET A 1 -13.17 -56.42 -12.80
CA MET A 1 -12.32 -56.40 -11.59
C MET A 1 -11.89 -54.95 -11.40
N THR A 2 -12.64 -54.26 -10.55
CA THR A 2 -12.49 -52.82 -10.27
C THR A 2 -11.17 -52.58 -9.56
N ILE A 3 -10.25 -51.88 -10.21
CA ILE A 3 -9.09 -51.32 -9.54
C ILE A 3 -9.51 -49.99 -8.94
N ALA A 4 -9.26 -49.86 -7.64
CA ALA A 4 -9.63 -48.72 -6.82
C ALA A 4 -8.80 -47.49 -7.17
N ASP A 5 -9.47 -46.37 -7.41
CA ASP A 5 -8.89 -45.03 -7.35
C ASP A 5 -8.34 -44.77 -5.93
N PRO A 6 -7.08 -44.32 -5.78
CA PRO A 6 -6.58 -43.89 -4.49
C PRO A 6 -7.11 -42.48 -4.18
N ALA A 7 -7.92 -42.41 -3.11
CA ALA A 7 -8.13 -41.27 -2.23
C ALA A 7 -7.95 -39.87 -2.85
N GLY A 8 -9.09 -39.26 -3.22
CA GLY A 8 -9.16 -37.81 -3.37
C GLY A 8 -8.70 -37.14 -2.08
N VAL A 9 -7.57 -36.46 -2.15
CA VAL A 9 -7.11 -35.55 -1.10
C VAL A 9 -8.09 -34.37 -1.12
N ALA A 10 -9.09 -34.43 -0.25
CA ALA A 10 -9.87 -33.26 0.12
C ALA A 10 -8.92 -32.29 0.82
N THR A 11 -8.39 -31.31 0.08
CA THR A 11 -7.79 -30.13 0.66
C THR A 11 -8.89 -29.37 1.38
N HIS A 12 -9.10 -29.68 2.65
CA HIS A 12 -9.91 -28.89 3.55
C HIS A 12 -9.18 -27.57 3.77
N SER A 13 -9.41 -26.61 2.88
CA SER A 13 -9.00 -25.24 3.10
C SER A 13 -10.00 -24.63 4.08
N ASP A 14 -9.71 -24.76 5.38
CA ASP A 14 -10.40 -24.11 6.52
C ASP A 14 -10.44 -22.56 6.46
N TYR A 15 -10.10 -21.96 5.32
CA TYR A 15 -10.23 -20.53 5.12
C TYR A 15 -11.68 -20.22 4.80
N THR A 16 -12.47 -20.14 5.87
CA THR A 16 -13.85 -19.69 5.81
C THR A 16 -13.82 -18.24 5.36
N ASP A 17 -14.30 -17.97 4.15
CA ASP A 17 -14.52 -16.62 3.63
C ASP A 17 -15.50 -15.92 4.60
N ASN A 18 -14.97 -15.04 5.45
CA ASN A 18 -15.75 -14.37 6.47
C ASN A 18 -16.54 -13.24 5.82
N VAL A 19 -17.63 -13.59 5.13
CA VAL A 19 -18.45 -12.62 4.38
C VAL A 19 -19.03 -11.58 5.35
N TYR A 20 -18.46 -10.38 5.37
CA TYR A 20 -18.96 -9.28 6.18
C TYR A 20 -20.18 -8.66 5.50
N SER A 21 -21.38 -9.03 5.96
CA SER A 21 -22.64 -8.48 5.45
C SER A 21 -22.81 -6.96 5.68
N GLY A 22 -22.05 -6.37 6.62
CA GLY A 22 -22.07 -4.93 6.91
C GLY A 22 -21.22 -4.07 5.96
N LYS A 23 -20.52 -4.66 5.00
CA LYS A 23 -19.54 -3.96 4.14
C LYS A 23 -20.17 -2.81 3.33
N GLN A 24 -21.42 -2.96 2.90
CA GLN A 24 -22.12 -1.90 2.17
C GLN A 24 -22.51 -0.71 3.06
N GLU A 25 -22.96 -0.97 4.29
CA GLU A 25 -23.29 0.08 5.25
C GLU A 25 -22.02 0.82 5.70
N HIS A 26 -20.95 0.07 5.97
CA HIS A 26 -19.63 0.63 6.26
C HIS A 26 -19.12 1.51 5.12
N ARG A 27 -19.24 1.04 3.88
CA ARG A 27 -18.88 1.82 2.69
C ARG A 27 -19.68 3.12 2.58
N ALA A 28 -20.98 3.08 2.86
CA ALA A 28 -21.83 4.26 2.82
C ALA A 28 -21.43 5.28 3.90
N GLN A 29 -21.11 4.81 5.11
CA GLN A 29 -20.60 5.65 6.19
C GLN A 29 -19.26 6.31 5.84
N VAL A 30 -18.32 5.54 5.26
CA VAL A 30 -17.02 6.05 4.79
C VAL A 30 -17.22 7.13 3.72
N CYS A 31 -18.12 6.92 2.76
CA CYS A 31 -18.43 7.91 1.73
C CYS A 31 -18.95 9.22 2.33
N ALA A 32 -19.88 9.14 3.29
CA ALA A 32 -20.43 10.32 3.95
C ALA A 32 -19.37 11.11 4.75
N ILE A 33 -18.40 10.41 5.36
CA ILE A 33 -17.27 11.05 6.07
C ILE A 33 -16.37 11.78 5.07
N LEU A 34 -15.98 11.12 3.97
CA LEU A 34 -15.14 11.73 2.93
C LEU A 34 -15.80 12.94 2.27
N GLU A 35 -17.12 12.91 2.07
CA GLU A 35 -17.89 14.06 1.54
C GLU A 35 -17.95 15.24 2.52
N LYS A 36 -17.81 14.98 3.82
CA LYS A 36 -17.81 16.02 4.87
C LYS A 36 -16.45 16.67 5.05
N ASP A 37 -15.37 15.90 4.93
CA ASP A 37 -13.99 16.37 5.09
C ASP A 37 -13.51 17.26 3.92
N ASP A 38 -14.18 17.21 2.75
CA ASP A 38 -13.94 18.05 1.54
C ASP A 38 -12.48 18.03 1.00
N HIS A 39 -11.64 17.10 1.47
CA HIS A 39 -10.25 16.93 1.03
C HIS A 39 -10.10 16.25 -0.34
N VAL A 40 -11.08 15.41 -0.71
CA VAL A 40 -11.11 14.66 -1.97
C VAL A 40 -12.29 15.16 -2.81
N PRO A 41 -12.10 15.47 -4.11
CA PRO A 41 -13.21 15.91 -4.95
C PRO A 41 -14.30 14.85 -5.04
N LYS A 42 -15.58 15.24 -4.88
CA LYS A 42 -16.73 14.32 -4.80
C LYS A 42 -16.85 13.34 -5.97
N HIS A 43 -16.44 13.76 -7.17
CA HIS A 43 -16.47 12.90 -8.36
C HIS A 43 -15.47 11.74 -8.30
N VAL A 44 -14.41 11.83 -7.49
CA VAL A 44 -13.38 10.78 -7.34
C VAL A 44 -13.69 9.89 -6.13
N ILE A 45 -14.41 10.39 -5.11
CA ILE A 45 -14.71 9.64 -3.87
C ILE A 45 -15.30 8.27 -4.17
N GLU A 46 -16.34 8.18 -5.00
CA GLU A 46 -16.98 6.90 -5.32
C GLU A 46 -16.01 5.90 -5.98
N SER A 47 -15.10 6.40 -6.82
CA SER A 47 -14.10 5.60 -7.53
C SER A 47 -13.00 5.12 -6.59
N GLU A 48 -12.47 5.99 -5.71
CA GLU A 48 -11.45 5.63 -4.73
C GLU A 48 -11.99 4.65 -3.69
N VAL A 49 -13.20 4.88 -3.19
CA VAL A 49 -13.86 3.95 -2.27
C VAL A 49 -14.09 2.61 -2.96
N LYS A 50 -14.53 2.59 -4.22
CA LYS A 50 -14.66 1.34 -4.98
C LYS A 50 -13.31 0.62 -5.12
N TRP A 51 -12.26 1.36 -5.45
CA TRP A 51 -10.91 0.82 -5.59
C TRP A 51 -10.40 0.22 -4.26
N PHE A 52 -10.60 0.91 -3.15
CA PHE A 52 -10.19 0.46 -1.82
C PHE A 52 -10.90 -0.82 -1.37
N TYR A 53 -12.20 -0.96 -1.68
CA TYR A 53 -12.99 -2.13 -1.26
C TYR A 53 -12.89 -3.32 -2.22
N ASP A 54 -12.76 -3.10 -3.53
CA ASP A 54 -12.84 -4.15 -4.55
C ASP A 54 -11.46 -4.54 -5.13
N VAL A 55 -10.53 -3.58 -5.25
CA VAL A 55 -9.27 -3.75 -6.01
C VAL A 55 -8.06 -3.93 -5.10
N LEU A 56 -8.06 -3.27 -3.93
CA LEU A 56 -6.95 -3.35 -2.99
C LEU A 56 -6.81 -4.76 -2.36
N GLY A 57 -7.90 -5.54 -2.33
CA GLY A 57 -7.89 -6.93 -1.85
C GLY A 57 -7.80 -7.04 -0.32
N LEU A 58 -8.42 -6.11 0.40
CA LEU A 58 -8.51 -6.17 1.86
C LEU A 58 -9.51 -7.24 2.31
N ASP A 59 -9.14 -7.95 3.36
CA ASP A 59 -9.97 -8.98 3.98
C ASP A 59 -11.16 -8.37 4.73
N ASP A 60 -12.28 -9.09 4.78
CA ASP A 60 -13.51 -8.64 5.45
C ASP A 60 -13.32 -8.47 6.97
N MET A 61 -12.39 -9.20 7.59
CA MET A 61 -12.02 -9.03 9.00
C MET A 61 -11.43 -7.64 9.29
N TYR A 62 -10.75 -7.02 8.31
CA TYR A 62 -10.23 -5.66 8.45
C TYR A 62 -11.37 -4.66 8.65
N PHE A 63 -12.41 -4.75 7.82
CA PHE A 63 -13.58 -3.87 7.89
C PHE A 63 -14.43 -4.12 9.14
N MET A 64 -14.37 -5.32 9.72
CA MET A 64 -15.00 -5.61 11.02
C MET A 64 -14.26 -4.97 12.20
N LEU A 65 -12.94 -4.88 12.14
CA LEU A 65 -12.11 -4.39 13.24
C LEU A 65 -11.95 -2.86 13.22
N GLU A 66 -11.87 -2.28 12.03
CA GLU A 66 -11.58 -0.85 11.83
C GLU A 66 -12.84 0.00 11.76
N ASP A 67 -12.77 1.18 12.37
CA ASP A 67 -13.85 2.17 12.33
C ASP A 67 -13.96 2.84 10.95
N PRO A 68 -15.17 3.16 10.45
CA PRO A 68 -15.36 3.93 9.20
C PRO A 68 -14.55 5.22 9.12
N ALA A 69 -14.36 5.94 10.23
CA ALA A 69 -13.56 7.16 10.23
C ALA A 69 -12.07 6.88 10.00
N THR A 70 -11.55 5.80 10.58
CA THR A 70 -10.15 5.37 10.35
C THR A 70 -9.94 4.95 8.90
N VAL A 71 -10.90 4.21 8.32
CA VAL A 71 -10.85 3.82 6.91
C VAL A 71 -10.89 5.04 5.97
N ALA A 72 -11.72 6.04 6.27
CA ALA A 72 -11.75 7.30 5.51
C ALA A 72 -10.39 8.04 5.57
N CYS A 73 -9.73 8.04 6.72
CA CYS A 73 -8.39 8.60 6.88
C CYS A 73 -7.34 7.84 6.03
N HIS A 74 -7.41 6.50 6.00
CA HIS A 74 -6.53 5.68 5.16
C HIS A 74 -6.73 5.97 3.67
N ILE A 75 -7.98 6.05 3.20
CA ILE A 75 -8.31 6.37 1.81
C ILE A 75 -7.75 7.75 1.44
N THR A 76 -7.96 8.76 2.28
CA THR A 76 -7.43 10.12 2.06
C THR A 76 -5.90 10.14 2.02
N SER A 77 -5.25 9.39 2.91
CA SER A 77 -3.80 9.26 2.96
C SER A 77 -3.24 8.61 1.70
N LEU A 78 -3.87 7.53 1.21
CA LEU A 78 -3.52 6.87 -0.04
C LEU A 78 -3.69 7.78 -1.24
N TYR A 79 -4.83 8.48 -1.33
CA TYR A 79 -5.09 9.44 -2.39
C TYR A 79 -4.05 10.57 -2.41
N GLY A 80 -3.74 11.14 -1.24
CA GLY A 80 -2.69 12.15 -1.09
C GLY A 80 -1.30 11.62 -1.48
N ALA A 81 -0.96 10.38 -1.10
CA ALA A 81 0.29 9.74 -1.46
C ALA A 81 0.38 9.48 -2.97
N GLN A 82 -0.71 9.06 -3.62
CA GLN A 82 -0.79 8.88 -5.07
C GLN A 82 -0.56 10.19 -5.82
N LEU A 83 -1.25 11.27 -5.41
CA LEU A 83 -1.04 12.60 -5.97
C LEU A 83 0.38 13.11 -5.73
N SER A 84 0.92 12.90 -4.52
CA SER A 84 2.29 13.26 -4.18
C SER A 84 3.30 12.52 -5.05
N SER A 85 3.08 11.23 -5.30
CA SER A 85 3.90 10.40 -6.19
C SER A 85 3.84 10.91 -7.63
N MET A 86 2.66 11.25 -8.13
CA MET A 86 2.48 11.83 -9.48
C MET A 86 3.14 13.20 -9.62
N ASN A 87 3.12 14.03 -8.57
CA ASN A 87 3.69 15.37 -8.57
C ASN A 87 5.19 15.41 -8.23
N ARG A 88 5.77 14.32 -7.73
CA ARG A 88 7.21 14.25 -7.47
C ARG A 88 7.98 14.34 -8.79
N ALA A 89 8.49 15.54 -9.07
CA ALA A 89 9.38 15.81 -10.20
C ALA A 89 10.79 15.21 -10.04
N ASN A 90 11.22 14.92 -8.81
CA ASN A 90 12.54 14.38 -8.53
C ASN A 90 12.43 12.89 -8.21
N SER A 91 12.56 12.08 -9.26
CA SER A 91 13.03 10.70 -9.15
C SER A 91 14.23 10.67 -8.21
N VAL A 92 14.18 9.82 -7.20
CA VAL A 92 15.35 9.53 -6.37
C VAL A 92 16.37 8.86 -7.30
N ASP A 93 17.35 9.63 -7.76
CA ASP A 93 18.35 9.23 -8.75
C ASP A 93 19.45 8.44 -8.05
N ILE A 94 19.15 7.18 -7.75
CA ILE A 94 20.10 6.28 -7.07
C ILE A 94 21.03 5.73 -8.14
N THR A 95 22.21 6.33 -8.25
CA THR A 95 23.27 5.78 -9.09
C THR A 95 24.00 4.68 -8.32
N PHE A 96 23.99 3.47 -8.88
CA PHE A 96 24.74 2.33 -8.36
C PHE A 96 26.04 2.17 -9.13
N GLU A 97 27.19 2.37 -8.46
CA GLU A 97 28.47 1.95 -9.01
C GLU A 97 28.99 0.72 -8.27
N SER A 98 29.21 -0.34 -9.03
CA SER A 98 29.92 -1.53 -8.57
C SER A 98 31.28 -1.57 -9.23
N ARG A 99 32.35 -1.49 -8.43
CA ARG A 99 33.71 -1.72 -8.90
C ARG A 99 34.36 -2.80 -8.03
N ARG A 100 34.80 -3.89 -8.67
CA ARG A 100 35.46 -5.05 -8.02
C ARG A 100 36.78 -5.36 -8.77
N GLU A 101 37.76 -6.01 -8.13
CA GLU A 101 37.93 -7.46 -8.42
C GLU A 101 37.32 -8.41 -7.36
N GLN A 102 37.28 -8.07 -6.06
CA GLN A 102 36.48 -8.82 -5.04
C GLN A 102 35.61 -7.95 -4.12
N GLY A 103 35.53 -6.64 -4.37
CA GLY A 103 34.24 -5.97 -4.52
C GLY A 103 33.67 -5.07 -3.43
N ALA A 104 33.26 -3.85 -3.85
CA ALA A 104 32.47 -2.89 -3.09
C ALA A 104 31.29 -2.36 -3.94
N VAL A 105 30.23 -1.88 -3.28
CA VAL A 105 29.05 -1.23 -3.88
C VAL A 105 28.92 0.17 -3.28
N PHE A 106 28.92 1.19 -4.14
CA PHE A 106 28.75 2.57 -3.72
C PHE A 106 27.35 3.06 -4.11
N ILE A 107 26.65 3.61 -3.13
CA ILE A 107 25.32 4.22 -3.28
C ILE A 107 25.48 5.70 -2.96
N HIS A 108 25.35 6.55 -3.97
CA HIS A 108 25.38 8.00 -3.81
C HIS A 108 24.04 8.60 -4.22
N ASN A 109 23.51 9.52 -3.41
CA ASN A 109 22.30 10.32 -3.69
C ASN A 109 22.65 11.82 -3.70
N SER A 110 23.86 12.14 -4.16
CA SER A 110 24.43 13.48 -4.15
C SER A 110 24.20 14.15 -5.49
N VAL A 111 23.80 15.41 -5.49
CA VAL A 111 23.76 16.21 -6.72
C VAL A 111 25.21 16.60 -7.10
N PRO A 112 25.66 16.36 -8.35
CA PRO A 112 27.01 16.72 -8.80
C PRO A 112 27.30 18.22 -8.55
N GLY A 113 28.46 18.52 -7.94
CA GLY A 113 28.86 19.90 -7.64
C GLY A 113 28.44 20.42 -6.27
N ILE A 114 27.76 19.61 -5.44
CA ILE A 114 27.43 19.96 -4.05
C ILE A 114 28.14 18.99 -3.11
N SER A 115 29.28 19.39 -2.55
CA SER A 115 29.96 18.62 -1.51
C SER A 115 29.24 18.82 -0.19
N LYS A 116 28.51 17.79 0.27
CA LYS A 116 27.88 17.79 1.59
C LYS A 116 28.93 17.41 2.64
N THR A 117 29.75 18.38 3.04
CA THR A 117 30.87 18.20 3.99
C THR A 117 30.40 17.96 5.43
N GLU A 118 29.13 18.21 5.72
CA GLU A 118 28.50 18.01 7.02
C GLU A 118 27.69 16.71 7.02
N GLY A 119 28.39 15.59 7.19
CA GLY A 119 27.84 14.30 7.57
C GLY A 119 28.13 13.98 9.03
N PRO A 120 27.58 12.89 9.59
CA PRO A 120 27.78 12.53 10.99
C PRO A 120 29.22 12.17 11.43
N ASN A 121 30.26 12.41 10.60
CA ASN A 121 31.69 12.35 10.95
C ASN A 121 32.09 11.15 11.84
N TYR A 122 31.53 9.96 11.59
CA TYR A 122 31.83 8.75 12.38
C TYR A 122 33.29 8.31 12.28
N GLU A 123 34.04 8.86 11.34
CA GLU A 123 35.47 8.64 11.11
C GLU A 123 36.39 9.47 12.03
N LYS A 124 35.86 10.40 12.83
CA LYS A 124 36.63 11.21 13.78
C LYS A 124 36.60 10.68 15.22
N MET A 125 36.10 9.45 15.43
CA MET A 125 36.18 8.77 16.74
C MET A 125 37.51 8.05 16.93
#